data_AF-A0A528TKI4-F1
#
_entry.id   AF-A0A528TKI4-F1
#
_cell.length_a   1.000
_cell.length_b   1.000
_cell.length_c   1.000
_cell.angle_alpha   90.00
_cell.angle_beta   90.00
_cell.angle_gamma   90.00
#
_symmetry.space_group_name_H-M   'P 1'
#
loop_
_entity.id
_entity.type
_entity.pdbx_description
1 polymer ?
#
loop_
_entity_poly.entity_id
_entity_poly.type
_entity_poly.pdbx_seq_one_letter_code
_entity_poly.pdbx_strand_id
1 'polypeptide(L)' 'DWTVPLSMAKELQSEGAVQGNLDPLRLVAGGRALADGVDAILRTLGNGPLIFNLGHGITPETPVAHVEAMVKMVRIHR' A
#
# COMPACT_ATOMS: atom_id res chain seq x y z
N ASP A 1 -9.02 -5.15 -3.84
CA ASP A 1 -8.27 -5.22 -2.56
C ASP A 1 -6.86 -5.78 -2.82
N TRP A 2 -6.14 -6.27 -1.79
CA TRP A 2 -4.74 -6.73 -1.91
C TRP A 2 -4.57 -8.02 -2.71
N THR A 3 -5.66 -8.73 -3.01
CA THR A 3 -5.65 -9.94 -3.85
C THR A 3 -5.56 -9.62 -5.34
N VAL A 4 -5.82 -8.37 -5.73
CA VAL A 4 -5.72 -7.91 -7.12
C VAL A 4 -4.24 -7.70 -7.48
N PRO A 5 -3.73 -8.32 -8.57
CA PRO A 5 -2.38 -8.09 -9.05
C PRO A 5 -2.13 -6.61 -9.36
N LEU A 6 -0.94 -6.10 -8.99
CA LEU A 6 -0.59 -4.70 -9.24
C LEU A 6 -0.56 -4.34 -10.73
N SER A 7 -0.29 -5.31 -11.62
CA SER A 7 -0.38 -5.12 -13.07
C SER A 7 -1.79 -4.80 -13.53
N MET A 8 -2.79 -5.53 -13.04
CA MET A 8 -4.20 -5.27 -13.33
C MET A 8 -4.64 -3.94 -12.72
N ALA A 9 -4.22 -3.64 -11.48
CA ALA A 9 -4.48 -2.32 -10.88
C ALA A 9 -3.86 -1.18 -11.71
N LYS A 10 -2.70 -1.40 -12.35
CA LYS A 10 -2.05 -0.43 -13.23
C LYS A 10 -2.84 -0.19 -14.50
N GLU A 11 -3.40 -1.24 -15.09
CA GLU A 11 -4.29 -1.12 -16.27
C GLU A 11 -5.54 -0.30 -15.92
N LEU A 12 -6.21 -0.62 -14.80
CA LEU A 12 -7.38 0.13 -14.31
C LEU A 12 -7.07 1.61 -14.03
N GLN A 13 -5.82 1.93 -13.68
CA GLN A 13 -5.37 3.29 -13.43
C GLN A 13 -5.45 4.21 -14.67
N SER A 14 -5.59 3.63 -15.87
CA SER A 14 -5.82 4.38 -17.12
C SER A 14 -7.27 4.89 -17.24
N GLU A 15 -8.21 4.28 -16.52
CA GLU A 15 -9.64 4.63 -16.53
C GLU A 15 -10.04 5.51 -15.34
N GLY A 16 -9.20 5.59 -14.30
CA GLY A 16 -9.45 6.43 -13.14
C GLY A 16 -8.44 6.27 -12.02
N ALA A 17 -8.63 7.02 -10.93
CA ALA A 17 -7.82 6.87 -9.74
C ALA A 17 -8.06 5.52 -9.07
N VAL A 18 -6.97 4.87 -8.63
CA VAL A 18 -7.04 3.65 -7.83
C VAL A 18 -6.72 3.94 -6.38
N GLN A 19 -7.39 3.25 -5.46
CA GLN A 19 -7.13 3.33 -4.03
C GLN A 19 -6.72 1.95 -3.48
N GLY A 20 -5.71 1.93 -2.62
CA GLY A 20 -5.23 0.70 -1.98
C GLY A 20 -3.74 0.45 -2.24
N ASN A 21 -3.28 -0.80 -2.22
CA ASN A 21 -4.02 -2.01 -1.79
C ASN A 21 -3.17 -2.89 -0.86
N LEU A 22 -2.39 -2.28 0.05
CA LEU A 22 -1.49 -3.01 0.94
C LEU A 22 -2.25 -4.04 1.79
N ASP A 23 -1.76 -5.28 1.82
CA ASP A 23 -2.27 -6.34 2.69
C ASP A 23 -2.13 -5.92 4.17
N PRO A 24 -3.23 -5.85 4.95
CA PRO A 24 -3.18 -5.51 6.37
C PRO A 24 -2.21 -6.37 7.18
N LEU A 25 -1.99 -7.63 6.82
CA LEU A 25 -1.05 -8.50 7.54
C LEU A 25 0.42 -8.07 7.37
N ARG A 26 0.76 -7.40 6.27
CA ARG A 26 2.09 -6.78 6.12
C ARG A 26 2.27 -5.61 7.07
N LEU A 27 1.20 -4.85 7.32
CA LEU A 27 1.20 -3.78 8.31
C LEU A 27 1.35 -4.33 9.73
N VAL A 28 0.63 -5.40 10.07
CA VAL A 28 0.79 -6.12 11.35
C VAL A 28 2.23 -6.61 11.50
N ALA A 29 2.80 -7.27 10.48
CA ALA A 29 4.15 -7.80 10.51
C ALA A 29 5.23 -6.71 10.61
N GLY A 30 5.01 -5.55 9.99
CA GLY A 30 5.97 -4.44 9.99
C GLY A 30 7.28 -4.78 9.27
N GLY A 31 8.35 -4.09 9.67
CA GLY A 31 9.71 -4.32 9.20
C GLY A 31 9.82 -4.45 7.68
N ARG A 32 10.48 -5.52 7.21
CA ARG A 32 10.71 -5.75 5.79
C ARG A 32 9.45 -6.12 5.01
N ALA A 33 8.52 -6.86 5.62
CA ALA A 33 7.26 -7.23 4.95
C ALA A 33 6.42 -5.99 4.59
N LEU A 34 6.39 -5.01 5.50
CA LEU A 34 5.76 -3.71 5.28
C LEU A 34 6.52 -2.90 4.22
N ALA A 35 7.84 -2.75 4.37
CA ALA A 35 8.65 -1.96 3.45
C ALA A 35 8.57 -2.46 2.01
N ASP A 36 8.72 -3.77 1.80
CA ASP A 36 8.64 -4.39 0.46
C ASP A 36 7.24 -4.23 -0.15
N GLY A 37 6.19 -4.30 0.66
CA GLY A 37 4.81 -4.10 0.19
C GLY A 37 4.52 -2.66 -0.22
N VAL A 38 4.93 -1.69 0.60
CA VAL A 38 4.80 -0.26 0.31
C VAL A 38 5.59 0.10 -0.96
N ASP A 39 6.85 -0.34 -1.04
CA ASP A 39 7.72 -0.07 -2.18
C ASP A 39 7.18 -0.68 -3.49
N ALA A 40 6.68 -1.93 -3.46
CA ALA A 40 6.10 -2.56 -4.64
C ALA A 40 4.87 -1.80 -5.18
N ILE A 41 3.97 -1.36 -4.31
CA ILE A 41 2.78 -0.57 -4.68
C ILE A 41 3.21 0.77 -5.27
N LEU A 42 4.08 1.50 -4.58
CA LEU A 42 4.50 2.84 -4.99
C LEU A 42 5.30 2.82 -6.30
N ARG A 43 6.22 1.86 -6.50
CA ARG A 43 6.94 1.70 -7.78
C ARG A 43 6.01 1.41 -8.96
N THR A 44 4.95 0.64 -8.73
CA THR A 44 4.05 0.20 -9.81
C THR A 44 2.98 1.26 -10.12
N LEU A 45 2.34 1.79 -9.07
CA LEU A 45 1.15 2.63 -9.18
C LEU A 45 1.42 4.11 -8.90
N GLY A 46 2.54 4.46 -8.25
CA GLY A 46 2.83 5.82 -7.74
C GLY A 46 2.97 6.90 -8.81
N ASN A 47 3.36 6.54 -10.04
CA ASN A 47 3.43 7.48 -11.17
C ASN A 47 2.08 7.77 -11.84
N GLY A 48 0.98 7.16 -11.36
CA GLY A 48 -0.37 7.43 -11.84
C GLY A 48 -1.27 7.96 -10.72
N PRO A 49 -2.57 8.18 -10.99
CA PRO A 49 -3.52 8.62 -9.97
C PRO A 49 -3.72 7.51 -8.92
N LEU A 50 -2.98 7.61 -7.81
CA LEU A 50 -2.98 6.66 -6.71
C LEU A 50 -3.35 7.36 -5.40
N ILE A 51 -4.32 6.79 -4.69
CA ILE A 51 -4.55 7.04 -3.27
C ILE A 51 -4.01 5.82 -2.52
N PHE A 52 -2.79 5.91 -1.99
CA PHE A 52 -2.21 4.81 -1.23
C PHE A 52 -3.10 4.51 -0.01
N ASN A 53 -3.48 3.25 0.15
CA ASN A 53 -4.26 2.79 1.30
C ASN A 53 -4.01 1.29 1.52
N LEU A 54 -4.55 0.78 2.62
CA LEU A 54 -4.68 -0.66 2.82
C LEU A 54 -5.73 -1.23 1.87
N GLY A 55 -5.65 -2.53 1.61
CA GLY A 55 -6.69 -3.27 0.91
C GLY A 55 -7.92 -3.57 1.76
N HIS A 56 -7.83 -3.39 3.08
CA HIS A 56 -8.90 -3.51 4.07
C HIS A 56 -8.60 -2.69 5.33
N GLY A 57 -9.46 -2.75 6.35
CA GLY A 57 -9.24 -2.04 7.62
C GLY A 57 -7.97 -2.49 8.37
N ILE A 58 -7.45 -1.59 9.20
CA ILE A 58 -6.45 -1.90 10.22
C ILE A 58 -7.05 -2.91 11.21
N THR A 59 -6.28 -3.92 11.59
CA THR A 59 -6.70 -4.91 12.59
C THR A 59 -6.19 -4.52 13.99
N PRO A 60 -6.84 -4.95 15.09
CA PRO A 60 -6.44 -4.60 16.45
C PRO A 60 -5.01 -4.99 16.84
N GLU A 61 -4.45 -6.02 16.18
CA GLU A 61 -3.10 -6.51 16.40
C GLU A 61 -2.02 -5.61 15.81
N THR A 62 -2.41 -4.60 15.01
CA THR A 62 -1.48 -3.70 14.33
C THR A 62 -0.80 -2.75 15.33
N PRO A 63 0.53 -2.82 15.49
CA PRO A 63 1.24 -1.83 16.31
C PRO A 63 1.16 -0.44 15.69
N VAL A 64 0.85 0.58 16.50
CA VAL A 64 0.79 1.99 16.05
C VAL A 64 2.08 2.42 15.34
N ALA A 65 3.24 1.98 15.85
CA ALA A 65 4.54 2.27 15.25
C ALA A 65 4.67 1.76 13.80
N HIS A 66 3.96 0.67 13.44
CA HIS A 66 3.95 0.18 12.06
C HIS A 66 3.10 1.08 11.15
N VAL A 67 1.99 1.63 11.66
CA VAL A 67 1.18 2.64 10.96
C VAL A 67 2.01 3.89 10.70
N GLU A 68 2.71 4.39 11.72
CA GLU A 68 3.59 5.56 11.60
C GLU A 68 4.71 5.32 10.58
N ALA A 69 5.34 4.14 10.62
CA ALA A 69 6.36 3.75 9.66
C ALA A 69 5.81 3.71 8.23
N MET A 70 4.63 3.11 8.01
CA MET A 70 3.96 3.10 6.70
C MET A 70 3.70 4.51 6.19
N VAL A 71 3.09 5.38 7.00
CA VAL A 71 2.80 6.76 6.63
C VAL A 71 4.08 7.53 6.27
N LYS A 72 5.17 7.32 7.04
CA LYS A 72 6.47 7.92 6.74
C LYS A 72 7.02 7.44 5.40
N MET A 73 6.97 6.12 5.13
CA MET A 73 7.44 5.55 3.85
C MET A 73 6.67 6.14 2.66
N VAL A 74 5.35 6.20 2.75
CA VAL A 74 4.49 6.76 1.69
C VAL A 74 4.78 8.25 1.46
N ARG A 75 5.00 9.04 2.51
CA ARG A 75 5.27 10.49 2.40
C ARG A 75 6.65 10.86 1.88
N ILE A 76 7.64 9.99 2.07
CA ILE A 76 9.00 10.22 1.57
C ILE A 76 9.11 9.89 0.08
N HIS A 77 8.26 8.98 -0.40
CA HIS A 77 8.13 8.70 -1.82
C HIS A 77 7.54 9.92 -2.53
N ARG A 78 8.31 10.53 -3.43
CA ARG A 78 7.91 11.68 -4.25
C ARG A 78 7.81 11.28 -5.71
#